data_AF-A0A7X1GVM0-F1
#
_entry.id   AF-A0A7X1GVM0-F1
#
_cell.length_a   1.000
_cell.length_b   1.000
_cell.length_c   1.000
_cell.angle_alpha   90.00
_cell.angle_beta   90.00
_cell.angle_gamma   90.00
#
_symmetry.space_group_name_H-M   'P 1'
#
loop_
_entity.id
_entity.type
_entity.pdbx_description
1 polymer ?
#
loop_
_entity_poly.entity_id
_entity_poly.type
_entity_poly.pdbx_seq_one_letter_code
_entity_poly.pdbx_strand_id
1 'polypeptide(L)'
;MKAKRHFIFIMFTISFVFQVGLLSAVIGAEEDDLPNFHIISNVPWHKQITGISCGAGSLEIVFDYHGPDINQKEIADVARTSSSGTWPADIVRTGHFSYLSSAMGSFYPAVAPEAGFEERPIGYASFSHSSSIPWLDELKRLIANDYPVIVLMGFYPDSDSVGHYRVVIGYDDDQELIYFIDPWGRDIMKPSDFTGIISWSYADFETAWFYTDGSDLPFFGAVIIPWEIELVADMNGATISVEAKITYPCPAPMDNEQYPAGDVRAGIYLPEGVTLAEGESRIIQIGDMAAGETETVTWQLTYEGDLTGKEIKVMADGIIDGAVPDAAWAGNTKYYPAYAYMDIIGGEAGLQFMDQVNP
;
A
#
# COMPACT_ATOMS: atom_id res chain seq x y z
N MET A 1 -51.84 -27.39 79.17
CA MET A 1 -51.70 -28.80 78.76
C MET A 1 -50.62 -28.86 77.68
N LYS A 2 -49.50 -29.54 77.98
CA LYS A 2 -48.32 -29.89 77.15
C LYS A 2 -47.80 -28.88 76.11
N ALA A 3 -46.73 -28.19 76.51
CA ALA A 3 -45.74 -27.61 75.62
C ALA A 3 -44.99 -28.70 74.82
N LYS A 4 -44.74 -28.46 73.53
CA LYS A 4 -43.66 -29.10 72.77
C LYS A 4 -42.98 -28.05 71.90
N ARG A 5 -41.75 -27.70 72.28
CA ARG A 5 -40.72 -27.04 71.46
C ARG A 5 -40.16 -28.08 70.48
N HIS A 6 -40.11 -27.78 69.18
CA HIS A 6 -39.22 -28.42 68.19
C HIS A 6 -38.81 -27.28 67.23
N PHE A 7 -37.62 -26.71 67.43
CA PHE A 7 -36.34 -27.03 66.79
C PHE A 7 -36.22 -26.53 65.34
N ILE A 8 -35.27 -25.62 65.21
CA ILE A 8 -34.83 -24.85 64.06
C ILE A 8 -34.08 -25.76 63.07
N PHE A 9 -34.34 -25.58 61.77
CA PHE A 9 -33.34 -25.78 60.72
C PHE A 9 -33.52 -24.64 59.70
N ILE A 10 -32.72 -23.57 59.87
CA ILE A 10 -32.56 -22.52 58.86
C ILE A 10 -31.45 -23.01 57.93
N MET A 11 -31.81 -23.37 56.71
CA MET A 11 -30.86 -23.62 55.64
C MET A 11 -30.35 -22.26 55.13
N PHE A 12 -29.16 -21.86 55.53
CA PHE A 12 -28.42 -20.78 54.87
C PHE A 12 -27.89 -21.32 53.54
N THR A 13 -28.53 -20.97 52.43
CA THR A 13 -27.94 -21.13 51.10
C THR A 13 -27.17 -19.85 50.79
N ILE A 14 -25.85 -19.91 50.99
CA ILE A 14 -24.91 -18.89 50.55
C ILE A 14 -24.80 -19.03 49.03
N SER A 15 -25.52 -18.19 48.28
CA SER A 15 -25.26 -18.01 46.85
C SER A 15 -24.08 -17.04 46.72
N PHE A 16 -22.92 -17.57 46.39
CA PHE A 16 -21.76 -16.78 45.98
C PHE A 16 -22.09 -16.12 44.64
N VAL A 17 -22.21 -14.80 44.66
CA VAL A 17 -22.27 -13.94 43.48
C VAL A 17 -20.86 -13.95 42.86
N PHE A 18 -20.67 -14.71 41.79
CA PHE A 18 -19.57 -14.47 40.85
C PHE A 18 -20.08 -13.52 39.78
N GLN A 19 -19.97 -12.22 40.05
CA GLN A 19 -20.00 -11.19 39.01
C GLN A 19 -18.66 -11.30 38.28
N VAL A 20 -18.63 -12.04 37.17
CA VAL A 20 -17.59 -11.89 36.17
C VAL A 20 -17.87 -10.54 35.51
N GLY A 21 -17.15 -9.51 35.95
CA GLY A 21 -17.08 -8.24 35.23
C GLY A 21 -16.41 -8.51 33.88
N LEU A 22 -17.21 -8.62 32.82
CA LEU A 22 -16.76 -8.39 31.46
C LEU A 22 -16.37 -6.90 31.39
N LEU A 23 -15.10 -6.59 31.60
CA LEU A 23 -14.51 -5.42 30.95
C LEU A 23 -14.48 -5.73 29.46
N SER A 24 -15.53 -5.33 28.75
CA SER A 24 -15.39 -5.03 27.33
C SER A 24 -14.50 -3.80 27.26
N ALA A 25 -13.21 -3.99 26.99
CA ALA A 25 -12.39 -2.93 26.43
C ALA A 25 -13.00 -2.59 25.08
N VAL A 26 -13.85 -1.56 25.06
CA VAL A 26 -14.13 -0.80 23.84
C VAL A 26 -12.80 -0.13 23.52
N ILE A 27 -12.04 -0.74 22.61
CA ILE A 27 -11.02 0.00 21.87
C ILE A 27 -11.83 1.01 21.07
N GLY A 28 -11.93 2.23 21.58
CA GLY A 28 -12.29 3.36 20.73
C GLY A 28 -11.16 3.49 19.75
N ALA A 29 -11.42 3.23 18.47
CA ALA A 29 -10.68 3.91 17.43
C ALA A 29 -10.83 5.40 17.74
N GLU A 30 -9.72 6.10 18.00
CA GLU A 30 -9.76 7.56 17.94
C GLU A 30 -10.34 7.92 16.57
N GLU A 31 -11.46 8.63 16.55
CA GLU A 31 -11.81 9.45 15.39
C GLU A 31 -10.66 10.44 15.25
N ASP A 32 -9.64 10.07 14.48
CA ASP A 32 -8.68 11.04 13.97
C ASP A 32 -9.50 12.08 13.23
N ASP A 33 -9.53 13.30 13.77
CA ASP A 33 -10.21 14.45 13.18
C ASP A 33 -9.49 14.75 11.86
N LEU A 34 -10.04 14.23 10.76
CA LEU A 34 -9.49 14.43 9.43
C LEU A 34 -9.46 15.92 9.10
N PRO A 35 -8.41 16.41 8.42
CA PRO A 35 -8.44 17.77 7.91
C PRO A 35 -9.61 17.92 6.91
N ASN A 36 -10.41 18.98 7.00
CA ASN A 36 -11.51 19.22 6.05
C ASN A 36 -11.06 19.30 4.57
N PHE A 37 -9.77 19.54 4.32
CA PHE A 37 -9.20 19.59 3.00
C PHE A 37 -7.81 18.95 3.04
N HIS A 38 -7.54 18.05 2.11
CA HIS A 38 -6.20 17.52 1.85
C HIS A 38 -6.03 17.26 0.37
N ILE A 39 -4.84 17.57 -0.16
CA ILE A 39 -4.42 17.14 -1.48
C ILE A 39 -2.96 16.71 -1.40
N ILE A 40 -2.70 15.47 -1.80
CA ILE A 40 -1.36 14.92 -1.85
C ILE A 40 -0.54 15.73 -2.85
N SER A 41 0.55 16.33 -2.37
CA SER A 41 1.40 17.16 -3.21
C SER A 41 2.30 16.31 -4.11
N ASN A 42 2.63 16.84 -5.30
CA ASN A 42 3.63 16.27 -6.21
C ASN A 42 3.33 14.86 -6.74
N VAL A 43 2.08 14.38 -6.73
CA VAL A 43 1.71 13.17 -7.47
C VAL A 43 1.86 13.45 -8.98
N PRO A 44 2.72 12.71 -9.70
CA PRO A 44 2.98 12.97 -11.11
C PRO A 44 1.77 12.61 -11.97
N TRP A 45 1.67 13.22 -13.14
CA TRP A 45 0.64 12.83 -14.12
C TRP A 45 1.27 12.12 -15.30
N HIS A 46 0.77 10.91 -15.56
CA HIS A 46 1.09 10.14 -16.74
C HIS A 46 -0.15 9.89 -17.58
N LYS A 47 0.00 10.11 -18.89
CA LYS A 47 -1.08 9.88 -19.85
C LYS A 47 -1.09 8.42 -20.30
N GLN A 48 -2.25 7.77 -20.26
CA GLN A 48 -2.40 6.41 -20.78
C GLN A 48 -1.99 6.34 -22.26
N ILE A 49 -1.19 5.33 -22.60
CA ILE A 49 -0.64 5.13 -23.94
C ILE A 49 -1.68 4.78 -25.01
N THR A 50 -2.78 4.12 -24.61
CA THR A 50 -3.90 3.76 -25.50
C THR A 50 -5.23 3.90 -24.78
N GLY A 51 -6.35 3.84 -25.50
CA GLY A 51 -7.70 3.93 -24.92
C GLY A 51 -8.12 2.77 -24.00
N ILE A 52 -7.24 1.80 -23.72
CA ILE A 52 -7.50 0.67 -22.80
C ILE A 52 -6.46 0.56 -21.69
N SER A 53 -5.48 1.48 -21.66
CA SER A 53 -4.34 1.43 -20.75
C SER A 53 -4.53 2.29 -19.49
N CYS A 54 -5.77 2.57 -19.08
CA CYS A 54 -6.02 3.39 -17.89
C CYS A 54 -5.47 2.74 -16.61
N GLY A 55 -5.54 1.41 -16.48
CA GLY A 55 -4.93 0.68 -15.35
C GLY A 55 -3.41 0.86 -15.32
N ALA A 56 -2.74 0.67 -16.46
CA ALA A 56 -1.29 0.87 -16.57
C ALA A 56 -0.87 2.33 -16.32
N GLY A 57 -1.63 3.30 -16.82
CA GLY A 57 -1.37 4.73 -16.55
C GLY A 57 -1.54 5.09 -15.08
N SER A 58 -2.59 4.60 -14.42
CA SER A 58 -2.77 4.80 -12.97
C SER A 58 -1.67 4.15 -12.14
N LEU A 59 -1.18 2.97 -12.55
CA LEU A 59 -0.05 2.30 -11.91
C LEU A 59 1.26 3.10 -12.07
N GLU A 60 1.56 3.62 -13.26
CA GLU A 60 2.74 4.49 -13.49
C GLU A 60 2.69 5.74 -12.61
N ILE A 61 1.52 6.39 -12.48
CA ILE A 61 1.31 7.52 -11.57
C ILE A 61 1.71 7.18 -10.13
N VAL A 62 1.25 6.03 -9.61
CA VAL A 62 1.53 5.63 -8.22
C VAL A 62 2.97 5.15 -8.06
N PHE A 63 3.54 4.46 -9.05
CA PHE A 63 4.93 4.03 -9.02
C PHE A 63 5.91 5.21 -9.04
N ASP A 64 5.70 6.22 -9.89
CA ASP A 64 6.53 7.42 -9.97
C ASP A 64 6.35 8.34 -8.75
N TYR A 65 5.18 8.30 -8.09
CA TYR A 65 5.01 8.99 -6.81
C TYR A 65 5.89 8.40 -5.69
N HIS A 66 6.00 7.08 -5.61
CA HIS A 66 6.74 6.40 -4.54
C HIS A 66 8.18 6.02 -4.91
N GLY A 67 8.54 6.05 -6.18
CA GLY A 67 9.76 5.44 -6.69
C GLY A 67 10.06 5.91 -8.11
N PRO A 68 10.56 5.02 -8.98
CA PRO A 68 10.90 5.40 -10.34
C PRO A 68 9.67 5.49 -11.25
N ASP A 69 9.79 6.32 -12.29
CA ASP A 69 8.96 6.29 -13.49
C ASP A 69 9.19 4.97 -14.25
N ILE A 70 8.24 4.03 -14.14
CA ILE A 70 8.30 2.70 -14.75
C ILE A 70 7.54 2.72 -16.08
N ASN A 71 8.19 2.29 -17.15
CA ASN A 71 7.61 2.28 -18.49
C ASN A 71 6.22 1.63 -18.55
N GLN A 72 5.21 2.45 -18.85
CA GLN A 72 3.80 2.04 -18.97
C GLN A 72 3.53 0.77 -19.82
N LYS A 73 4.39 0.44 -20.79
CA LYS A 73 4.25 -0.80 -21.59
C LYS A 73 4.65 -2.06 -20.81
N GLU A 74 5.68 -1.97 -19.96
CA GLU A 74 6.06 -3.04 -19.05
C GLU A 74 4.94 -3.29 -18.06
N ILE A 75 4.42 -2.22 -17.46
CA ILE A 75 3.27 -2.25 -16.55
C ILE A 75 2.08 -2.93 -17.22
N ALA A 76 1.76 -2.55 -18.47
CA ALA A 76 0.63 -3.13 -19.19
C ALA A 76 0.74 -4.66 -19.36
N ASP A 77 1.93 -5.19 -19.61
CA ASP A 77 2.15 -6.64 -19.75
C ASP A 77 2.19 -7.35 -18.40
N VAL A 78 2.76 -6.76 -17.36
CA VAL A 78 2.67 -7.33 -16.00
C VAL A 78 1.22 -7.37 -15.52
N ALA A 79 0.46 -6.29 -15.75
CA ALA A 79 -0.95 -6.16 -15.41
C ALA A 79 -1.89 -6.93 -16.34
N ARG A 80 -1.36 -7.75 -17.26
CA ARG A 80 -2.13 -8.54 -18.22
C ARG A 80 -3.20 -7.71 -18.95
N THR A 81 -2.86 -6.47 -19.27
CA THR A 81 -3.75 -5.53 -19.94
C THR A 81 -4.14 -6.09 -21.30
N SER A 82 -5.43 -6.04 -21.62
CA SER A 82 -5.97 -6.62 -22.85
C SER A 82 -6.91 -5.66 -23.55
N SER A 83 -7.58 -6.14 -24.61
CA SER A 83 -8.68 -5.40 -25.25
C SER A 83 -9.86 -5.09 -24.30
N SER A 84 -9.94 -5.74 -23.13
CA SER A 84 -10.92 -5.41 -22.07
C SER A 84 -10.42 -4.38 -21.06
N GLY A 85 -9.16 -3.93 -21.16
CA GLY A 85 -8.48 -3.20 -20.09
C GLY A 85 -7.77 -4.13 -19.10
N THR A 86 -7.66 -3.66 -17.86
CA THR A 86 -6.92 -4.29 -16.75
C THR A 86 -7.87 -4.74 -15.65
N TRP A 87 -7.69 -5.95 -15.12
CA TRP A 87 -8.55 -6.46 -14.04
C TRP A 87 -8.07 -5.98 -12.66
N PRO A 88 -8.97 -5.81 -11.67
CA PRO A 88 -8.60 -5.35 -10.33
C PRO A 88 -7.51 -6.19 -9.65
N ALA A 89 -7.60 -7.52 -9.74
CA ALA A 89 -6.57 -8.41 -9.20
C ALA A 89 -5.19 -8.22 -9.85
N ASP A 90 -5.18 -7.79 -11.12
CA ASP A 90 -3.93 -7.50 -11.84
C ASP A 90 -3.31 -6.16 -11.43
N ILE A 91 -4.11 -5.19 -10.95
CA ILE A 91 -3.57 -3.95 -10.35
C ILE A 91 -2.70 -4.30 -9.14
N VAL A 92 -3.24 -5.09 -8.20
CA VAL A 92 -2.52 -5.53 -6.99
C VAL A 92 -1.30 -6.37 -7.35
N ARG A 93 -1.49 -7.37 -8.23
CA ARG A 93 -0.40 -8.23 -8.70
C ARG A 93 0.76 -7.44 -9.30
N THR A 94 0.46 -6.38 -10.04
CA THR A 94 1.48 -5.57 -10.71
C THR A 94 2.34 -4.81 -9.71
N GLY A 95 1.74 -4.33 -8.61
CA GLY A 95 2.48 -3.75 -7.51
C GLY A 95 3.42 -4.75 -6.83
N HIS A 96 3.05 -6.02 -6.72
CA HIS A 96 3.92 -7.08 -6.18
C HIS A 96 5.08 -7.49 -7.08
N PHE A 97 5.08 -7.16 -8.38
CA PHE A 97 5.99 -7.75 -9.35
C PHE A 97 7.48 -7.54 -9.01
N SER A 98 8.25 -8.63 -8.97
CA SER A 98 9.68 -8.62 -8.66
C SER A 98 10.50 -9.49 -9.61
N TYR A 99 11.81 -9.51 -9.39
CA TYR A 99 12.77 -10.33 -10.12
C TYR A 99 12.55 -11.85 -10.01
N LEU A 100 11.64 -12.31 -9.15
CA LEU A 100 11.23 -13.71 -9.08
C LEU A 100 10.18 -14.08 -10.14
N SER A 101 9.59 -13.09 -10.81
CA SER A 101 8.51 -13.28 -11.77
C SER A 101 8.82 -12.72 -13.15
N SER A 102 8.13 -13.28 -14.15
CA SER A 102 8.05 -12.74 -15.51
C SER A 102 6.66 -12.24 -15.81
N ALA A 103 6.53 -11.26 -16.70
CA ALA A 103 5.25 -10.75 -17.15
C ALA A 103 4.45 -11.86 -17.85
N MET A 104 3.19 -12.00 -17.48
CA MET A 104 2.28 -13.00 -18.06
C MET A 104 1.39 -12.42 -19.17
N GLY A 105 1.37 -11.10 -19.32
CA GLY A 105 0.76 -10.40 -20.44
C GLY A 105 1.60 -10.48 -21.71
N SER A 106 1.04 -9.97 -22.80
CA SER A 106 1.65 -10.03 -24.13
C SER A 106 1.08 -8.97 -25.07
N PHE A 107 0.63 -7.85 -24.49
CA PHE A 107 0.16 -6.69 -25.23
C PHE A 107 1.33 -5.94 -25.87
N TYR A 108 2.49 -5.87 -25.21
CA TYR A 108 3.74 -5.29 -25.71
C TYR A 108 4.95 -6.25 -25.58
N PRO A 109 4.91 -7.42 -26.24
CA PRO A 109 5.83 -8.52 -25.98
C PRO A 109 7.31 -8.22 -26.27
N ALA A 110 7.62 -7.12 -26.98
CA ALA A 110 8.99 -6.70 -27.25
C ALA A 110 9.68 -6.05 -26.05
N VAL A 111 8.93 -5.64 -25.04
CA VAL A 111 9.41 -4.98 -23.82
C VAL A 111 8.86 -5.64 -22.56
N ALA A 112 8.27 -6.83 -22.66
CA ALA A 112 7.73 -7.53 -21.50
C ALA A 112 8.88 -7.92 -20.54
N PRO A 113 8.83 -7.52 -19.25
CA PRO A 113 9.90 -7.85 -18.31
C PRO A 113 9.89 -9.34 -17.93
N GLU A 114 11.07 -9.94 -17.84
CA GLU A 114 11.24 -11.36 -17.44
C GLU A 114 11.67 -11.54 -15.97
N ALA A 115 12.11 -10.47 -15.31
CA ALA A 115 12.63 -10.51 -13.94
C ALA A 115 12.51 -9.11 -13.29
N GLY A 116 11.31 -8.73 -12.89
CA GLY A 116 11.02 -7.40 -12.30
C GLY A 116 11.04 -6.30 -13.36
N PHE A 117 10.58 -5.10 -12.98
CA PHE A 117 10.67 -3.94 -13.88
C PHE A 117 12.12 -3.51 -14.06
N GLU A 118 12.44 -2.92 -15.21
CA GLU A 118 13.80 -2.43 -15.49
C GLU A 118 14.28 -1.43 -14.42
N GLU A 119 13.42 -0.49 -14.04
CA GLU A 119 13.74 0.55 -13.06
C GLU A 119 13.56 0.09 -11.61
N ARG A 120 12.78 -0.98 -11.37
CA ARG A 120 12.49 -1.49 -10.03
C ARG A 120 12.43 -3.03 -9.98
N PRO A 121 13.48 -3.69 -9.49
CA PRO A 121 13.56 -5.15 -9.48
C PRO A 121 12.74 -5.82 -8.35
N ILE A 122 12.25 -5.07 -7.36
CA ILE A 122 11.40 -5.60 -6.27
C ILE A 122 10.03 -4.93 -6.26
N GLY A 123 9.01 -5.63 -5.76
CA GLY A 123 7.66 -5.10 -5.65
C GLY A 123 7.47 -4.09 -4.52
N TYR A 124 6.27 -3.57 -4.46
CA TYR A 124 5.69 -2.74 -3.41
C TYR A 124 4.73 -3.57 -2.56
N ALA A 125 4.47 -3.15 -1.32
CA ALA A 125 3.32 -3.63 -0.57
C ALA A 125 2.04 -3.18 -1.28
N SER A 126 1.21 -4.12 -1.73
CA SER A 126 0.07 -3.82 -2.60
C SER A 126 -1.19 -4.53 -2.10
N PHE A 127 -2.26 -3.76 -1.91
CA PHE A 127 -3.52 -4.28 -1.40
C PHE A 127 -4.70 -3.64 -2.11
N SER A 128 -5.83 -4.32 -2.08
CA SER A 128 -7.09 -3.75 -2.52
C SER A 128 -8.19 -3.98 -1.49
N HIS A 129 -9.11 -3.02 -1.42
CA HIS A 129 -10.35 -3.13 -0.68
C HIS A 129 -11.52 -2.91 -1.63
N SER A 130 -12.50 -3.80 -1.55
CA SER A 130 -13.79 -3.64 -2.23
C SER A 130 -14.93 -3.83 -1.23
N SER A 131 -15.96 -3.02 -1.36
CA SER A 131 -17.13 -3.04 -0.47
C SER A 131 -18.44 -2.97 -1.25
N SER A 132 -19.53 -3.39 -0.62
CA SER A 132 -20.90 -3.21 -1.11
C SER A 132 -21.50 -1.85 -0.76
N ILE A 133 -20.84 -1.09 0.13
CA ILE A 133 -21.19 0.28 0.53
C ILE A 133 -19.99 1.20 0.29
N PRO A 134 -20.21 2.49 -0.05
CA PRO A 134 -19.12 3.44 -0.17
C PRO A 134 -18.34 3.54 1.14
N TRP A 135 -17.01 3.60 1.05
CA TRP A 135 -16.09 3.76 2.18
C TRP A 135 -15.35 5.10 2.05
N LEU A 136 -16.12 6.18 1.86
CA LEU A 136 -15.55 7.50 1.55
C LEU A 136 -14.68 8.05 2.71
N ASP A 137 -15.03 7.81 3.96
CA ASP A 137 -14.25 8.28 5.11
C ASP A 137 -12.92 7.53 5.25
N GLU A 138 -12.93 6.21 5.00
CA GLU A 138 -11.69 5.43 4.94
C GLU A 138 -10.81 5.85 3.76
N LEU A 139 -11.41 6.18 2.60
CA LEU A 139 -10.68 6.72 1.46
C LEU A 139 -10.01 8.04 1.83
N LYS A 140 -10.73 8.97 2.48
CA LYS A 140 -10.16 10.24 2.96
C LYS A 140 -9.04 10.03 3.97
N ARG A 141 -9.15 9.05 4.86
CA ARG A 141 -8.05 8.66 5.78
C ARG A 141 -6.79 8.25 5.02
N LEU A 142 -6.91 7.43 3.98
CA LEU A 142 -5.75 7.07 3.14
C LEU A 142 -5.13 8.31 2.50
N ILE A 143 -5.96 9.17 1.92
CA ILE A 143 -5.51 10.40 1.26
C ILE A 143 -4.82 11.36 2.24
N ALA A 144 -5.37 11.55 3.45
CA ALA A 144 -4.80 12.41 4.49
C ALA A 144 -3.45 11.89 5.04
N ASN A 145 -3.16 10.60 4.86
CA ASN A 145 -1.87 9.99 5.17
C ASN A 145 -0.94 9.91 3.94
N ASP A 146 -1.23 10.68 2.89
CA ASP A 146 -0.43 10.76 1.66
C ASP A 146 -0.29 9.43 0.91
N TYR A 147 -1.31 8.57 0.99
CA TYR A 147 -1.43 7.35 0.19
C TYR A 147 -2.39 7.56 -1.00
N PRO A 148 -1.90 7.72 -2.24
CA PRO A 148 -2.76 7.78 -3.42
C PRO A 148 -3.51 6.46 -3.61
N VAL A 149 -4.77 6.53 -4.02
CA VAL A 149 -5.62 5.33 -4.16
C VAL A 149 -6.06 5.16 -5.62
N ILE A 150 -5.72 4.02 -6.21
CA ILE A 150 -6.23 3.64 -7.54
C ILE A 150 -7.66 3.14 -7.36
N VAL A 151 -8.64 3.79 -8.00
CA VAL A 151 -10.05 3.36 -7.98
C VAL A 151 -10.50 2.88 -9.35
N LEU A 152 -11.39 1.89 -9.37
CA LEU A 152 -12.11 1.45 -10.56
C LEU A 152 -13.51 2.06 -10.51
N MET A 153 -13.86 2.85 -11.53
CA MET A 153 -15.12 3.58 -11.57
C MET A 153 -15.65 3.68 -13.00
N GLY A 154 -16.90 4.12 -13.16
CA GLY A 154 -17.40 4.60 -14.43
C GLY A 154 -16.60 5.81 -14.92
N PHE A 155 -16.26 5.83 -16.21
CA PHE A 155 -15.78 7.02 -16.89
C PHE A 155 -16.67 8.26 -16.65
N TYR A 156 -17.99 8.11 -16.63
CA TYR A 156 -18.98 9.13 -16.24
C TYR A 156 -19.82 8.67 -15.03
N PRO A 157 -20.43 9.61 -14.28
CA PRO A 157 -21.39 9.30 -13.21
C PRO A 157 -22.77 8.92 -13.76
N ASP A 158 -22.80 7.91 -14.64
CA ASP A 158 -24.03 7.35 -15.19
C ASP A 158 -23.95 5.82 -15.31
N SER A 159 -25.12 5.17 -15.41
CA SER A 159 -25.25 3.71 -15.31
C SER A 159 -24.74 2.93 -16.53
N ASP A 160 -24.44 3.61 -17.64
CA ASP A 160 -24.04 3.00 -18.91
C ASP A 160 -22.55 3.24 -19.23
N SER A 161 -21.80 3.79 -18.27
CA SER A 161 -20.40 4.12 -18.45
C SER A 161 -19.51 2.87 -18.55
N VAL A 162 -18.48 2.96 -19.39
CA VAL A 162 -17.38 1.98 -19.44
C VAL A 162 -16.48 2.20 -18.21
N GLY A 163 -15.92 1.11 -17.68
CA GLY A 163 -14.97 1.14 -16.57
C GLY A 163 -13.69 1.89 -16.91
N HIS A 164 -13.15 2.58 -15.90
CA HIS A 164 -11.99 3.44 -16.02
C HIS A 164 -11.26 3.51 -14.68
N TYR A 165 -9.93 3.41 -14.70
CA TYR A 165 -9.11 3.62 -13.51
C TYR A 165 -8.69 5.09 -13.40
N ARG A 166 -8.70 5.60 -12.17
CA ARG A 166 -8.19 6.93 -11.80
C ARG A 166 -7.43 6.84 -10.47
N VAL A 167 -6.62 7.85 -10.16
CA VAL A 167 -5.87 7.91 -8.90
C VAL A 167 -6.42 9.02 -8.03
N VAL A 168 -7.06 8.69 -6.91
CA VAL A 168 -7.54 9.66 -5.92
C VAL A 168 -6.35 10.23 -5.17
N ILE A 169 -6.31 11.56 -5.07
CA ILE A 169 -5.21 12.31 -4.46
C ILE A 169 -5.68 13.42 -3.51
N GLY A 170 -6.97 13.68 -3.38
CA GLY A 170 -7.44 14.78 -2.55
C GLY A 170 -8.93 14.78 -2.29
N TYR A 171 -9.33 15.57 -1.30
CA TYR A 171 -10.72 15.84 -0.97
C TYR A 171 -10.88 17.25 -0.36
N ASP A 172 -12.10 17.77 -0.41
CA ASP A 172 -12.52 19.04 0.17
C ASP A 172 -13.94 18.89 0.71
N ASP A 173 -14.09 18.80 2.02
CA ASP A 173 -15.37 18.65 2.70
C ASP A 173 -16.20 19.94 2.73
N ASP A 174 -15.55 21.10 2.67
CA ASP A 174 -16.26 22.38 2.60
C ASP A 174 -16.95 22.56 1.22
N GLN A 175 -16.37 21.98 0.17
CA GLN A 175 -16.91 22.00 -1.20
C GLN A 175 -17.59 20.69 -1.63
N GLU A 176 -17.53 19.64 -0.82
CA GLU A 176 -17.96 18.27 -1.13
C GLU A 176 -17.32 17.72 -2.42
N LEU A 177 -16.02 17.94 -2.61
CA LEU A 177 -15.27 17.54 -3.79
C LEU A 177 -14.25 16.45 -3.49
N ILE A 178 -14.13 15.49 -4.39
CA ILE A 178 -12.99 14.56 -4.47
C ILE A 178 -12.08 15.00 -5.63
N TYR A 179 -10.77 14.87 -5.48
CA TYR A 179 -9.77 15.17 -6.50
C TYR A 179 -9.05 13.88 -6.92
N PHE A 180 -8.93 13.67 -8.21
CA PHE A 180 -8.21 12.53 -8.76
C PHE A 180 -7.50 12.88 -10.06
N ILE A 181 -6.40 12.17 -10.32
CA ILE A 181 -5.65 12.23 -11.56
C ILE A 181 -6.28 11.27 -12.57
N ASP A 182 -6.65 11.78 -13.74
CA ASP A 182 -7.19 10.99 -14.84
C ASP A 182 -6.11 10.70 -15.90
N PRO A 183 -5.69 9.43 -16.08
CA PRO A 183 -4.65 9.10 -17.04
C PRO A 183 -5.12 9.30 -18.50
N TRP A 184 -6.42 9.38 -18.80
CA TRP A 184 -6.88 9.59 -20.17
C TRP A 184 -6.55 10.99 -20.69
N GLY A 185 -6.84 12.01 -19.87
CA GLY A 185 -6.69 13.42 -20.20
C GLY A 185 -7.60 13.94 -21.33
N ARG A 186 -8.65 13.20 -21.75
CA ARG A 186 -9.56 13.61 -22.84
C ARG A 186 -10.53 14.72 -22.42
N ASP A 187 -10.95 14.75 -21.17
CA ASP A 187 -11.89 15.74 -20.66
C ASP A 187 -11.25 17.13 -20.46
N ILE A 188 -9.93 17.25 -20.70
CA ILE A 188 -9.11 18.41 -20.29
C ILE A 188 -8.34 19.02 -21.49
N MET A 189 -8.74 18.75 -22.73
CA MET A 189 -8.02 19.22 -23.94
C MET A 189 -8.19 20.74 -24.24
N LYS A 190 -8.06 21.66 -23.25
CA LYS A 190 -8.32 23.10 -23.49
C LYS A 190 -7.42 24.20 -22.87
N PRO A 191 -6.53 24.03 -21.87
CA PRO A 191 -5.32 24.90 -21.81
C PRO A 191 -4.07 24.33 -21.09
N SER A 192 -3.01 25.16 -21.03
CA SER A 192 -1.55 24.88 -21.07
C SER A 192 -0.79 24.54 -19.78
N ASP A 193 -1.44 24.29 -18.65
CA ASP A 193 -0.78 23.90 -17.38
C ASP A 193 -1.41 22.60 -16.85
N PHE A 194 -1.03 21.48 -17.47
CA PHE A 194 -1.75 20.22 -17.35
C PHE A 194 -1.24 19.38 -16.18
N THR A 195 -2.00 19.31 -15.10
CA THR A 195 -1.71 18.46 -13.93
C THR A 195 -2.42 17.10 -13.99
N GLY A 196 -3.33 16.88 -14.95
CA GLY A 196 -4.18 15.67 -15.01
C GLY A 196 -5.23 15.57 -13.91
N ILE A 197 -5.25 16.52 -12.98
CA ILE A 197 -6.18 16.57 -11.86
C ILE A 197 -7.56 17.03 -12.36
N ILE A 198 -8.58 16.26 -12.00
CA ILE A 198 -9.99 16.63 -12.12
C ILE A 198 -10.67 16.44 -10.77
N SER A 199 -11.83 17.07 -10.60
CA SER A 199 -12.60 16.99 -9.37
C SER A 199 -14.07 16.77 -9.65
N TRP A 200 -14.71 15.89 -8.89
CA TRP A 200 -16.15 15.65 -8.93
C TRP A 200 -16.77 15.88 -7.56
N SER A 201 -18.08 16.14 -7.53
CA SER A 201 -18.83 16.10 -6.27
C SER A 201 -18.76 14.71 -5.65
N TYR A 202 -18.85 14.59 -4.32
CA TYR A 202 -18.93 13.29 -3.66
C TYR A 202 -20.07 12.42 -4.23
N ALA A 203 -21.23 13.01 -4.50
CA ALA A 203 -22.37 12.30 -5.08
C ALA A 203 -22.07 11.73 -6.48
N ASP A 204 -21.44 12.51 -7.36
CA ASP A 204 -21.07 12.05 -8.71
C ASP A 204 -19.96 10.98 -8.62
N PHE A 205 -18.99 11.17 -7.74
CA PHE A 205 -17.92 10.21 -7.49
C PHE A 205 -18.49 8.87 -7.01
N GLU A 206 -19.29 8.85 -5.95
CA GLU A 206 -19.90 7.62 -5.44
C GLU A 206 -20.77 6.93 -6.49
N THR A 207 -21.53 7.70 -7.29
CA THR A 207 -22.35 7.16 -8.38
C THR A 207 -21.50 6.42 -9.42
N ALA A 208 -20.37 6.99 -9.83
CA ALA A 208 -19.48 6.33 -10.77
C ALA A 208 -18.64 5.23 -10.12
N TRP A 209 -18.25 5.40 -8.86
CA TRP A 209 -17.46 4.43 -8.11
C TRP A 209 -18.27 3.18 -7.78
N PHE A 210 -19.60 3.26 -7.83
CA PHE A 210 -20.49 2.10 -7.91
C PHE A 210 -20.36 1.39 -9.28
N TYR A 211 -19.16 0.93 -9.63
CA TYR A 211 -18.86 0.20 -10.85
C TYR A 211 -18.31 -1.18 -10.51
N THR A 212 -18.63 -2.20 -11.30
CA THR A 212 -18.13 -3.56 -11.07
C THR A 212 -17.46 -4.14 -12.30
N ASP A 213 -16.39 -4.90 -12.07
CA ASP A 213 -15.72 -5.80 -13.03
C ASP A 213 -16.48 -7.14 -13.21
N GLY A 214 -17.68 -7.26 -12.65
CA GLY A 214 -18.47 -8.49 -12.55
C GLY A 214 -18.53 -9.08 -11.13
N SER A 215 -17.83 -8.46 -10.17
CA SER A 215 -17.95 -8.75 -8.72
C SER A 215 -19.19 -8.14 -8.06
N ASP A 216 -19.56 -8.65 -6.88
CA ASP A 216 -20.66 -8.10 -6.06
C ASP A 216 -20.24 -6.91 -5.18
N LEU A 217 -19.00 -6.42 -5.31
CA LEU A 217 -18.39 -5.40 -4.46
C LEU A 217 -17.86 -4.23 -5.31
N PRO A 218 -18.70 -3.23 -5.63
CA PRO A 218 -18.38 -2.22 -6.64
C PRO A 218 -17.38 -1.15 -6.19
N PHE A 219 -17.27 -0.85 -4.89
CA PHE A 219 -16.38 0.22 -4.41
C PHE A 219 -14.94 -0.27 -4.28
N PHE A 220 -14.26 -0.51 -5.41
CA PHE A 220 -12.87 -0.97 -5.46
C PHE A 220 -11.88 0.19 -5.28
N GLY A 221 -10.89 0.00 -4.41
CA GLY A 221 -9.70 0.84 -4.31
C GLY A 221 -8.45 0.01 -4.01
N ALA A 222 -7.31 0.43 -4.53
CA ALA A 222 -6.03 -0.20 -4.28
C ALA A 222 -4.97 0.80 -3.83
N VAL A 223 -4.13 0.38 -2.89
CA VAL A 223 -2.93 1.10 -2.43
C VAL A 223 -1.71 0.27 -2.78
N ILE A 224 -0.66 0.96 -3.20
CA ILE A 224 0.60 0.37 -3.65
C ILE A 224 1.70 1.27 -3.12
N ILE A 225 2.42 0.79 -2.10
CA ILE A 225 3.32 1.62 -1.29
C ILE A 225 4.61 0.84 -0.96
N PRO A 226 5.77 1.49 -0.87
CA PRO A 226 7.00 0.83 -0.43
C PRO A 226 6.91 0.49 1.06
N TRP A 227 7.79 -0.39 1.54
CA TRP A 227 7.96 -0.54 2.98
C TRP A 227 8.50 0.75 3.60
N GLU A 228 8.05 1.06 4.81
CA GLU A 228 8.49 2.26 5.52
C GLU A 228 9.69 1.90 6.39
N ILE A 229 10.78 2.66 6.26
CA ILE A 229 12.01 2.46 7.01
C ILE A 229 12.41 3.78 7.65
N GLU A 230 12.26 3.86 8.97
CA GLU A 230 12.73 4.99 9.76
C GLU A 230 14.14 4.69 10.28
N LEU A 231 15.09 5.60 10.03
CA LEU A 231 16.49 5.46 10.43
C LEU A 231 16.86 6.46 11.50
N VAL A 232 17.48 5.97 12.58
CA VAL A 232 18.08 6.79 13.63
C VAL A 232 19.53 6.35 13.80
N ALA A 233 20.44 7.33 13.87
CA ALA A 233 21.85 7.08 14.13
C ALA A 233 22.28 7.82 15.41
N ASP A 234 22.90 7.10 16.34
CA ASP A 234 23.55 7.67 17.52
C ASP A 234 25.06 7.49 17.43
N MET A 235 25.82 8.54 17.75
CA MET A 235 27.28 8.57 17.62
C MET A 235 27.93 8.65 18.99
N ASN A 236 28.85 7.72 19.27
CA ASN A 236 29.63 7.72 20.50
C ASN A 236 31.13 7.57 20.19
N GLY A 237 31.84 8.69 20.06
CA GLY A 237 33.24 8.68 19.66
C GLY A 237 33.40 8.18 18.21
N ALA A 238 34.14 7.07 18.04
CA ALA A 238 34.41 6.45 16.74
C ALA A 238 33.41 5.34 16.35
N THR A 239 32.33 5.17 17.13
CA THR A 239 31.28 4.18 16.88
C THR A 239 29.95 4.86 16.56
N ILE A 240 29.15 4.22 15.69
CA ILE A 240 27.81 4.66 15.32
C ILE A 240 26.86 3.48 15.58
N SER A 241 25.78 3.71 16.31
CA SER A 241 24.66 2.78 16.42
C SER A 241 23.57 3.21 15.46
N VAL A 242 23.28 2.40 14.44
CA VAL A 242 22.21 2.66 13.48
C VAL A 242 21.03 1.76 13.81
N GLU A 243 19.93 2.36 14.19
CA GLU A 243 18.65 1.70 14.39
C GLU A 243 17.76 1.92 13.16
N ALA A 244 17.18 0.84 12.65
CA ALA A 244 16.17 0.88 11.60
C ALA A 244 14.87 0.28 12.11
N LYS A 245 13.82 1.07 12.13
CA LYS A 245 12.45 0.64 12.39
C LYS A 245 11.76 0.41 11.04
N ILE A 246 11.43 -0.84 10.77
CA ILE A 246 10.97 -1.35 9.47
C ILE A 246 9.50 -1.73 9.62
N THR A 247 8.64 -1.14 8.80
CA THR A 247 7.21 -1.46 8.75
C THR A 247 6.88 -2.06 7.40
N TYR A 248 6.20 -3.22 7.42
CA TYR A 248 5.48 -3.73 6.25
C TYR A 248 4.09 -3.10 6.28
N PRO A 249 3.78 -2.07 5.49
CA PRO A 249 2.57 -1.29 5.69
C PRO A 249 1.31 -2.01 5.21
N CYS A 250 0.18 -1.76 5.87
CA CYS A 250 -1.15 -2.18 5.45
C CYS A 250 -2.18 -1.19 6.00
N PRO A 251 -2.34 -0.01 5.39
CA PRO A 251 -3.21 1.01 5.93
C PRO A 251 -4.68 0.57 5.81
N ALA A 252 -5.48 0.82 6.85
CA ALA A 252 -6.91 0.52 6.81
C ALA A 252 -7.59 1.28 5.65
N PRO A 253 -8.55 0.69 4.91
CA PRO A 253 -9.29 -0.54 5.21
C PRO A 253 -8.74 -1.80 4.51
N MET A 254 -7.45 -1.78 4.12
CA MET A 254 -6.85 -2.92 3.46
C MET A 254 -6.81 -4.16 4.38
N ASP A 255 -6.92 -5.33 3.76
CA ASP A 255 -6.97 -6.61 4.47
C ASP A 255 -5.56 -7.06 4.85
N ASN A 256 -5.24 -6.96 6.16
CA ASN A 256 -3.93 -7.29 6.70
C ASN A 256 -3.68 -8.79 6.86
N GLU A 257 -4.68 -9.64 6.59
CA GLU A 257 -4.50 -11.09 6.51
C GLU A 257 -3.94 -11.52 5.14
N GLN A 258 -3.93 -10.62 4.15
CA GLN A 258 -3.41 -10.90 2.82
C GLN A 258 -1.90 -10.72 2.75
N TYR A 259 -1.27 -11.60 1.96
CA TYR A 259 0.14 -11.51 1.58
C TYR A 259 1.11 -11.37 2.77
N PRO A 260 1.07 -12.26 3.79
CA PRO A 260 2.11 -12.25 4.84
C PRO A 260 3.49 -12.41 4.19
N ALA A 261 4.47 -11.65 4.67
CA ALA A 261 5.83 -11.67 4.16
C ALA A 261 6.68 -12.67 4.96
N GLY A 262 7.30 -13.63 4.29
CA GLY A 262 8.25 -14.57 4.87
C GLY A 262 9.69 -14.27 4.46
N ASP A 263 10.67 -14.86 5.16
CA ASP A 263 12.12 -14.65 4.92
C ASP A 263 12.49 -13.15 4.88
N VAL A 264 11.83 -12.38 5.73
CA VAL A 264 12.05 -10.95 5.88
C VAL A 264 13.44 -10.69 6.40
N ARG A 265 14.14 -9.78 5.74
CA ARG A 265 15.51 -9.41 6.06
C ARG A 265 15.72 -7.91 5.92
N ALA A 266 16.71 -7.41 6.65
CA ALA A 266 17.20 -6.04 6.52
C ALA A 266 18.68 -6.04 6.16
N GLY A 267 19.05 -5.25 5.15
CA GLY A 267 20.42 -5.08 4.68
C GLY A 267 20.91 -3.64 4.85
N ILE A 268 22.15 -3.46 5.30
CA ILE A 268 22.80 -2.15 5.43
C ILE A 268 23.92 -1.95 4.39
N TYR A 269 23.92 -0.79 3.74
CA TYR A 269 24.90 -0.35 2.76
C TYR A 269 25.66 0.85 3.33
N LEU A 270 26.97 0.69 3.42
CA LEU A 270 27.85 1.63 4.10
C LEU A 270 28.64 2.48 3.09
N PRO A 271 28.83 3.78 3.36
CA PRO A 271 29.68 4.63 2.55
C PRO A 271 31.16 4.34 2.82
N GLU A 272 32.04 4.87 1.97
CA GLU A 272 33.49 4.70 2.14
C GLU A 272 33.97 5.23 3.51
N GLY A 273 34.84 4.46 4.18
CA GLY A 273 35.38 4.79 5.50
C GLY A 273 34.46 4.46 6.68
N VAL A 274 33.29 3.86 6.44
CA VAL A 274 32.42 3.28 7.46
C VAL A 274 32.42 1.76 7.33
N THR A 275 32.60 1.06 8.45
CA THR A 275 32.65 -0.41 8.51
C THR A 275 31.76 -0.94 9.62
N LEU A 276 31.33 -2.20 9.48
CA LEU A 276 30.65 -2.91 10.57
C LEU A 276 31.63 -3.16 11.72
N ALA A 277 31.14 -3.08 12.96
CA ALA A 277 31.89 -3.51 14.13
C ALA A 277 32.17 -5.03 14.09
N GLU A 278 33.12 -5.50 14.89
CA GLU A 278 33.46 -6.92 14.94
C GLU A 278 32.26 -7.77 15.39
N GLY A 279 31.91 -8.79 14.60
CA GLY A 279 30.79 -9.69 14.87
C GLY A 279 29.45 -9.28 14.27
N GLU A 280 29.35 -8.07 13.72
CA GLU A 280 28.15 -7.58 13.04
C GLU A 280 27.99 -8.16 11.63
N SER A 281 26.74 -8.28 11.19
CA SER A 281 26.39 -8.77 9.85
C SER A 281 25.78 -7.65 9.01
N ARG A 282 26.08 -7.63 7.70
CA ARG A 282 25.43 -6.70 6.76
C ARG A 282 23.94 -6.98 6.60
N ILE A 283 23.53 -8.22 6.82
CA ILE A 283 22.15 -8.66 6.67
C ILE A 283 21.70 -9.23 8.01
N ILE A 284 20.57 -8.74 8.52
CA ILE A 284 19.88 -9.25 9.69
C ILE A 284 18.62 -9.98 9.19
N GLN A 285 18.43 -11.21 9.65
CA GLN A 285 17.22 -11.98 9.39
C GLN A 285 16.18 -11.64 10.44
N ILE A 286 15.02 -11.16 10.00
CA ILE A 286 13.88 -10.79 10.87
C ILE A 286 12.95 -11.99 11.04
N GLY A 287 12.69 -12.73 9.95
CA GLY A 287 11.81 -13.90 9.96
C GLY A 287 10.55 -13.65 9.15
N ASP A 288 9.38 -13.80 9.77
CA ASP A 288 8.11 -13.56 9.09
C ASP A 288 7.48 -12.26 9.63
N MET A 289 6.80 -11.50 8.79
CA MET A 289 6.02 -10.32 9.17
C MET A 289 4.64 -10.38 8.53
N ALA A 290 3.60 -10.17 9.34
CA ALA A 290 2.26 -9.89 8.83
C ALA A 290 2.18 -8.46 8.28
N ALA A 291 1.23 -8.21 7.39
CA ALA A 291 0.98 -6.88 6.88
C ALA A 291 0.51 -5.95 8.03
N GLY A 292 1.08 -4.76 8.12
CA GLY A 292 0.90 -3.81 9.22
C GLY A 292 1.86 -3.98 10.40
N GLU A 293 2.74 -4.99 10.41
CA GLU A 293 3.72 -5.17 11.48
C GLU A 293 4.95 -4.27 11.32
N THR A 294 5.59 -3.98 12.46
CA THR A 294 6.82 -3.20 12.56
C THR A 294 7.85 -3.96 13.39
N GLU A 295 9.08 -4.03 12.88
CA GLU A 295 10.22 -4.62 13.57
C GLU A 295 11.38 -3.64 13.65
N THR A 296 12.27 -3.82 14.63
CA THR A 296 13.45 -2.95 14.81
C THR A 296 14.72 -3.76 14.77
N VAL A 297 15.67 -3.31 13.97
CA VAL A 297 17.01 -3.90 13.85
C VAL A 297 18.07 -2.83 14.14
N THR A 298 19.23 -3.28 14.60
CA THR A 298 20.33 -2.36 14.96
C THR A 298 21.65 -2.90 14.43
N TRP A 299 22.48 -1.99 13.91
CA TRP A 299 23.87 -2.26 13.55
C TRP A 299 24.82 -1.39 14.37
N GLN A 300 25.91 -1.99 14.84
CA GLN A 300 27.05 -1.25 15.35
C GLN A 300 28.10 -1.05 14.25
N LEU A 301 28.49 0.20 14.03
CA LEU A 301 29.45 0.61 13.00
C LEU A 301 30.65 1.29 13.64
N THR A 302 31.76 1.25 12.93
CA THR A 302 32.94 2.08 13.18
C THR A 302 33.20 2.96 11.97
N TYR A 303 33.78 4.13 12.18
CA TYR A 303 34.17 5.01 11.09
C TYR A 303 35.52 5.67 11.34
N GLU A 304 36.20 5.99 10.24
CA GLU A 304 37.41 6.80 10.26
C GLU A 304 37.21 8.07 9.43
N GLY A 305 37.58 9.22 10.02
CA GLY A 305 37.53 10.52 9.34
C GLY A 305 36.17 11.20 9.43
N ASP A 306 35.88 12.04 8.43
CA ASP A 306 34.68 12.86 8.37
C ASP A 306 33.49 12.08 7.78
N LEU A 307 32.31 12.27 8.35
CA LEU A 307 31.05 11.69 7.89
C LEU A 307 30.19 12.68 7.12
N THR A 308 30.49 13.98 7.15
CA THR A 308 29.69 15.00 6.45
C THR A 308 29.44 14.62 4.99
N GLY A 309 28.16 14.62 4.60
CA GLY A 309 27.71 14.31 3.25
C GLY A 309 27.75 12.83 2.88
N LYS A 310 28.15 11.95 3.80
CA LYS A 310 28.05 10.50 3.61
C LYS A 310 26.64 10.02 3.96
N GLU A 311 26.25 8.93 3.31
CA GLU A 311 24.92 8.33 3.46
C GLU A 311 25.04 6.85 3.81
N ILE A 312 24.30 6.43 4.83
CA ILE A 312 24.02 5.01 5.09
C ILE A 312 22.67 4.69 4.49
N LYS A 313 22.58 3.59 3.75
CA LYS A 313 21.30 3.10 3.23
C LYS A 313 20.90 1.80 3.89
N VAL A 314 19.63 1.66 4.18
CA VAL A 314 19.03 0.41 4.66
C VAL A 314 17.95 -0.01 3.68
N MET A 315 17.93 -1.29 3.35
CA MET A 315 16.88 -1.93 2.57
C MET A 315 16.22 -3.02 3.42
N ALA A 316 14.92 -3.18 3.30
CA ALA A 316 14.20 -4.30 3.89
C ALA A 316 13.25 -4.90 2.86
N ASP A 317 13.23 -6.23 2.81
CA ASP A 317 12.44 -7.00 1.85
C ASP A 317 11.97 -8.33 2.43
N GLY A 318 10.86 -8.84 1.90
CA GLY A 318 10.29 -10.14 2.24
C GLY A 318 9.60 -10.80 1.05
N ILE A 319 9.44 -12.12 1.12
CA ILE A 319 8.81 -12.94 0.09
C ILE A 319 7.32 -13.08 0.38
N ILE A 320 6.48 -12.84 -0.63
CA ILE A 320 5.03 -13.06 -0.56
C ILE A 320 4.60 -14.06 -1.64
N ASP A 321 3.53 -14.79 -1.34
CA ASP A 321 2.83 -15.66 -2.28
C ASP A 321 1.45 -15.08 -2.60
N GLY A 322 1.01 -15.20 -3.85
CA GLY A 322 -0.31 -14.76 -4.27
C GLY A 322 -0.84 -15.52 -5.48
N ALA A 323 -2.06 -15.17 -5.90
CA ALA A 323 -2.64 -15.67 -7.13
C ALA A 323 -3.54 -14.62 -7.77
N VAL A 324 -3.72 -14.73 -9.09
CA VAL A 324 -4.69 -13.94 -9.86
C VAL A 324 -5.62 -14.87 -10.64
N PRO A 325 -6.89 -14.50 -10.84
CA PRO A 325 -7.84 -15.28 -11.62
C PRO A 325 -7.59 -15.16 -13.13
N ASP A 326 -8.42 -15.85 -13.92
CA ASP A 326 -8.47 -15.65 -15.37
C ASP A 326 -8.85 -14.20 -15.70
N ALA A 327 -8.12 -13.55 -16.61
CA ALA A 327 -8.42 -12.20 -17.08
C ALA A 327 -8.93 -12.24 -18.52
N ALA A 328 -10.20 -11.90 -18.74
CA ALA A 328 -10.86 -12.04 -20.03
C ALA A 328 -10.49 -10.94 -21.03
N TRP A 329 -10.43 -11.30 -22.32
CA TRP A 329 -10.31 -10.35 -23.43
C TRP A 329 -11.66 -10.11 -24.10
N ALA A 330 -11.91 -8.89 -24.57
CA ALA A 330 -13.21 -8.51 -25.12
C ALA A 330 -13.56 -9.36 -26.34
N GLY A 331 -14.75 -9.99 -26.31
CA GLY A 331 -15.34 -10.68 -27.44
C GLY A 331 -14.75 -12.07 -27.78
N ASN A 332 -14.00 -12.72 -26.89
CA ASN A 332 -13.43 -14.05 -27.16
C ASN A 332 -13.41 -14.98 -25.94
N THR A 333 -13.26 -16.30 -26.20
CA THR A 333 -12.91 -17.33 -25.20
C THR A 333 -11.43 -17.32 -24.82
N LYS A 334 -10.67 -16.30 -25.22
CA LYS A 334 -9.25 -16.14 -24.90
C LYS A 334 -9.14 -15.29 -23.64
N TYR A 335 -8.46 -15.84 -22.65
CA TYR A 335 -8.20 -15.20 -21.38
C TYR A 335 -6.70 -15.35 -21.10
N TYR A 336 -6.13 -14.39 -20.38
CA TYR A 336 -4.89 -14.71 -19.68
C TYR A 336 -5.24 -15.67 -18.54
N PRO A 337 -4.60 -16.85 -18.47
CA PRO A 337 -4.95 -17.86 -17.47
C PRO A 337 -4.65 -17.37 -16.06
N ALA A 338 -5.43 -17.85 -15.11
CA ALA A 338 -5.12 -17.77 -13.69
C ALA A 338 -3.75 -18.39 -13.42
N TYR A 339 -3.01 -17.79 -12.50
CA TYR A 339 -1.73 -18.32 -12.04
C TYR A 339 -1.45 -17.90 -10.60
N ALA A 340 -0.67 -18.73 -9.91
CA ALA A 340 -0.05 -18.39 -8.64
C ALA A 340 1.34 -17.80 -8.91
N TYR A 341 1.80 -16.95 -8.00
CA TYR A 341 3.08 -16.28 -8.09
C TYR A 341 3.73 -16.18 -6.71
N MET A 342 5.04 -15.98 -6.74
CA MET A 342 5.86 -15.64 -5.60
C MET A 342 6.70 -14.44 -6.01
N ASP A 343 6.74 -13.42 -5.16
CA ASP A 343 7.50 -12.20 -5.42
C ASP A 343 8.16 -11.70 -4.14
N ILE A 344 9.05 -10.72 -4.30
CA ILE A 344 9.72 -10.02 -3.21
C ILE A 344 9.20 -8.58 -3.20
N ILE A 345 8.73 -8.12 -2.05
CA ILE A 345 8.27 -6.75 -1.83
C ILE A 345 9.15 -6.10 -0.76
N GLY A 346 9.31 -4.77 -0.82
CA GLY A 346 10.16 -4.08 0.14
C GLY A 346 10.29 -2.58 -0.06
N GLY A 347 11.26 -2.01 0.63
CA GLY A 347 11.55 -0.59 0.64
C GLY A 347 13.01 -0.28 0.98
N GLU A 348 13.39 0.97 0.83
CA GLU A 348 14.71 1.47 1.20
C GLU A 348 14.63 2.87 1.80
N ALA A 349 15.57 3.18 2.69
CA ALA A 349 15.76 4.52 3.25
C ALA A 349 17.24 4.87 3.37
N GLY A 350 17.54 6.16 3.28
CA GLY A 350 18.88 6.73 3.44
C GLY A 350 18.96 7.65 4.64
N LEU A 351 20.05 7.57 5.40
CA LEU A 351 20.40 8.51 6.45
C LEU A 351 21.67 9.26 6.05
N GLN A 352 21.52 10.56 5.77
CA GLN A 352 22.64 11.44 5.47
C GLN A 352 23.18 12.10 6.74
N PHE A 353 24.50 12.04 6.92
CA PHE A 353 25.17 12.78 7.97
C PHE A 353 25.35 14.23 7.55
N MET A 354 24.58 15.12 8.17
CA MET A 354 24.66 16.55 7.93
C MET A 354 25.77 17.19 8.76
N ASP A 355 26.30 18.31 8.28
CA ASP A 355 27.18 19.15 9.08
C ASP A 355 26.48 19.49 10.39
N GLN A 356 27.16 19.27 11.51
CA GLN A 356 26.76 19.85 12.79
C GLN A 356 26.81 21.37 12.62
N VAL A 357 25.67 21.97 12.27
CA VAL A 357 25.50 23.42 12.33
C VAL A 357 25.70 23.79 13.80
N ASN A 358 26.87 24.33 14.13
CA ASN A 358 27.12 24.90 15.45
C ASN A 358 25.96 25.84 15.80
N PRO A 359 25.35 25.70 16.99
CA PRO A 359 24.22 26.52 17.42
C PRO A 359 24.52 28.02 17.44
#